data_AF-A0A4S8HJU1-F1
#
_entry.id   AF-A0A4S8HJU1-F1
#
_cell.length_a   1.000
_cell.length_b   1.000
_cell.length_c   1.000
_cell.angle_alpha   90.00
_cell.angle_beta   90.00
_cell.angle_gamma   90.00
#
_symmetry.space_group_name_H-M   'P 1'
#
loop_
_entity.id
_entity.type
_entity.pdbx_description
1 polymer ?
#
loop_
_entity_poly.entity_id
_entity_poly.type
_entity_poly.pdbx_seq_one_letter_code
_entity_poly.pdbx_strand_id
1 'polypeptide(L)'
;MLQSTDEVILRMAWKRLWTPDTLYYLPNVMANGVQSGSFTIPPLEGSPIDKLGPIQLFKNDVLGYISLIMENSRINGLPSIADRGLTYDDSTHTLTLSVAFDQLLYRGNYEVDSGGVTGCAIAAANNILNMFNSVNFGNNDDNIDLAYQYRDTLSKPDNPNGNVLVDIFYNQNNTLNTIVMAENAEINGQPNPANGFFQDRWLHEKTGDKDTSFFMKQTSEAANNPDNQGTGFNDDDYNGHGFYMTYALTVEALELIKLGDPRGQELYDALYNSPSADVKSKAGSDSSIMDEAEAYYGDSINNFMEYVQKGGSVSLSGEERDASIKHKAGLREQAKAKVERDYQDWIANNRYEEYNKKSTQFASVNDVVQVTGYFSDTFDSPAVTITATVKTVDGNLVVTINEIDADIPQLHVILYPDIASDLNTEVQNMVANASFLINLLKNNIEGGLNSDDVKNYLSDRFNQAIEEIFG
;
A
#
# COMPACT_ATOMS: atom_id res chain seq x y z
N MET A 1 49.60 -9.89 41.53
CA MET A 1 48.32 -10.19 42.21
C MET A 1 48.15 -11.69 42.21
N LEU A 2 47.81 -12.27 43.35
CA LEU A 2 47.43 -13.69 43.43
C LEU A 2 46.01 -13.79 42.86
N GLN A 3 45.79 -14.71 41.91
CA GLN A 3 44.45 -15.00 41.38
C GLN A 3 43.60 -15.61 42.51
N SER A 4 42.33 -15.25 42.58
CA SER A 4 41.40 -15.86 43.54
C SER A 4 41.13 -17.32 43.18
N THR A 5 40.69 -18.12 44.16
CA THR A 5 40.27 -19.51 43.93
C THR A 5 39.16 -19.57 42.88
N ASP A 6 38.23 -18.62 42.92
CA ASP A 6 37.11 -18.52 41.99
C ASP A 6 37.61 -18.26 40.57
N GLU A 7 38.54 -17.31 40.38
CA GLU A 7 39.15 -17.06 39.08
C GLU A 7 39.82 -18.31 38.50
N VAL A 8 40.53 -19.08 39.34
CA VAL A 8 41.19 -20.32 38.91
C VAL A 8 40.18 -21.36 38.45
N ILE A 9 39.10 -21.57 39.20
CA ILE A 9 38.03 -22.51 38.85
C ILE A 9 37.36 -22.09 37.54
N LEU A 10 37.01 -20.81 37.40
CA LEU A 10 36.35 -20.27 36.21
C LEU A 10 37.25 -20.42 34.96
N ARG A 11 38.56 -20.18 35.08
CA ARG A 11 39.52 -20.40 33.98
C ARG A 11 39.65 -21.86 33.60
N MET A 12 39.62 -22.78 34.57
CA MET A 12 39.62 -24.22 34.30
C MET A 12 38.34 -24.66 33.59
N ALA A 13 37.17 -24.18 34.04
CA ALA A 13 35.87 -24.47 33.43
C ALA A 13 35.81 -23.93 31.99
N TRP A 14 36.26 -22.69 31.79
CA TRP A 14 36.36 -22.08 30.46
C TRP A 14 37.25 -22.90 29.52
N LYS A 15 38.46 -23.25 29.95
CA LYS A 15 39.37 -24.09 29.15
C LYS A 15 38.75 -25.45 28.78
N ARG A 16 37.95 -26.01 29.69
CA ARG A 16 37.23 -27.27 29.48
C ARG A 16 36.20 -27.17 28.37
N LEU A 17 35.42 -26.09 28.32
CA LEU A 17 34.48 -25.82 27.21
C LEU A 17 35.17 -25.77 25.83
N TRP A 18 36.48 -25.53 25.79
CA TRP A 18 37.27 -25.49 24.55
C TRP A 18 38.10 -26.75 24.29
N THR A 19 37.98 -27.79 25.11
CA THR A 19 38.74 -29.02 24.95
C THR A 19 37.97 -30.02 24.08
N PRO A 20 38.51 -30.41 22.90
CA PRO A 20 37.88 -31.43 22.06
C PRO A 20 37.65 -32.75 22.79
N ASP A 21 36.70 -33.55 22.29
CA ASP A 21 36.32 -34.87 22.82
C ASP A 21 35.70 -34.88 24.23
N THR A 22 35.40 -33.70 24.79
CA THR A 22 34.59 -33.57 26.01
C THR A 22 33.10 -33.45 25.68
N LEU A 23 32.22 -33.89 26.58
CA LEU A 23 30.77 -33.81 26.41
C LEU A 23 30.24 -32.36 26.38
N TYR A 24 31.03 -31.40 26.85
CA TYR A 24 30.73 -29.98 26.94
C TYR A 24 31.60 -29.13 26.00
N TYR A 25 32.29 -29.75 25.04
CA TYR A 25 33.04 -29.02 24.02
C TYR A 25 32.09 -28.11 23.23
N LEU A 26 32.19 -26.81 23.49
CA LEU A 26 31.18 -25.83 23.12
C LEU A 26 30.85 -25.83 21.63
N PRO A 27 31.82 -25.91 20.70
CA PRO A 27 31.52 -26.06 19.26
C PRO A 27 30.65 -27.28 18.91
N ASN A 28 30.96 -28.47 19.43
CA ASN A 28 30.17 -29.69 19.16
C ASN A 28 28.77 -29.59 19.76
N VAL A 29 28.70 -28.98 20.93
CA VAL A 29 27.50 -28.81 21.74
C VAL A 29 26.56 -27.78 21.10
N MET A 30 27.10 -26.72 20.49
CA MET A 30 26.33 -25.80 19.63
C MET A 30 25.82 -26.49 18.37
N ALA A 31 26.65 -27.32 17.72
CA ALA A 31 26.30 -28.00 16.47
C ALA A 31 25.23 -29.08 16.62
N ASN A 32 25.38 -29.94 17.63
CA ASN A 32 24.62 -31.20 17.73
C ASN A 32 23.68 -31.24 18.92
N GLY A 33 23.77 -30.29 19.84
CA GLY A 33 23.19 -30.43 21.17
C GLY A 33 23.83 -31.58 21.94
N VAL A 34 23.23 -31.96 23.07
CA VAL A 34 23.70 -33.08 23.91
C VAL A 34 22.51 -33.84 24.45
N GLN A 35 22.58 -35.16 24.43
CA GLN A 35 21.66 -36.03 25.16
C GLN A 35 22.46 -36.92 26.10
N SER A 36 22.35 -36.69 27.41
CA SER A 36 23.05 -37.46 28.43
C SER A 36 22.18 -37.67 29.66
N GLY A 37 21.77 -38.92 29.91
CA GLY A 37 20.89 -39.26 31.02
C GLY A 37 19.54 -38.54 30.95
N SER A 38 19.17 -37.82 32.01
CA SER A 38 17.97 -36.97 32.06
C SER A 38 18.15 -35.59 31.42
N PHE A 39 19.36 -35.25 30.97
CA PHE A 39 19.65 -33.96 30.37
C PHE A 39 19.53 -34.06 28.85
N THR A 40 18.61 -33.28 28.30
CA THR A 40 18.47 -33.10 26.84
C THR A 40 18.68 -31.64 26.52
N ILE A 41 19.54 -31.42 25.55
CA ILE A 41 19.99 -30.12 25.11
C ILE A 41 19.80 -30.07 23.61
N PRO A 42 18.99 -29.12 23.10
CA PRO A 42 18.84 -28.95 21.67
C PRO A 42 20.12 -28.34 21.05
N PRO A 43 20.41 -28.63 19.77
CA PRO A 43 21.41 -27.88 19.02
C PRO A 43 21.01 -26.40 18.91
N LEU A 44 22.01 -25.51 18.98
CA LEU A 44 21.83 -24.09 18.69
C LEU A 44 22.03 -23.76 17.21
N GLU A 45 22.70 -24.64 16.47
CA GLU A 45 22.87 -24.47 15.03
C GLU A 45 21.50 -24.43 14.33
N GLY A 46 21.21 -23.32 13.66
CA GLY A 46 19.92 -23.10 13.03
C GLY A 46 18.81 -22.68 13.99
N SER A 47 19.14 -22.14 15.17
CA SER A 47 18.17 -21.51 16.08
C SER A 47 17.26 -20.53 15.33
N PRO A 48 15.93 -20.60 15.54
CA PRO A 48 15.00 -19.70 14.88
C PRO A 48 15.18 -18.27 15.39
N ILE A 49 15.06 -17.31 14.48
CA ILE A 49 14.89 -15.90 14.77
C ILE A 49 13.44 -15.54 14.51
N ASP A 50 12.92 -14.66 15.35
CA ASP A 50 11.54 -14.19 15.24
C ASP A 50 11.25 -13.59 13.87
N LYS A 51 10.01 -13.82 13.43
CA LYS A 51 9.45 -13.27 12.19
C LYS A 51 9.61 -11.75 12.18
N LEU A 52 10.06 -11.22 11.05
CA LEU A 52 10.22 -9.80 10.82
C LEU A 52 9.19 -9.30 9.81
N GLY A 53 8.49 -8.21 10.14
CA GLY A 53 7.52 -7.55 9.26
C GLY A 53 6.05 -7.83 9.60
N PRO A 54 5.11 -7.31 8.78
CA PRO A 54 5.33 -6.66 7.49
C PRO A 54 6.06 -5.32 7.61
N ILE A 55 7.09 -5.13 6.79
CA ILE A 55 7.86 -3.88 6.70
C ILE A 55 7.56 -3.22 5.38
N GLN A 56 6.96 -2.04 5.42
CA GLN A 56 6.74 -1.26 4.22
C GLN A 56 8.08 -0.76 3.64
N LEU A 57 8.40 -1.20 2.42
CA LEU A 57 9.64 -0.82 1.73
C LEU A 57 9.45 0.48 0.95
N PHE A 58 8.40 0.53 0.11
CA PHE A 58 8.09 1.66 -0.74
C PHE A 58 6.61 1.63 -1.16
N LYS A 59 6.18 2.73 -1.77
CA LYS A 59 4.91 2.81 -2.48
C LYS A 59 5.21 2.70 -3.96
N ASN A 60 4.64 1.71 -4.61
CA ASN A 60 4.61 1.57 -6.05
C ASN A 60 3.27 2.16 -6.55
N ASP A 61 3.31 2.94 -7.63
CA ASP A 61 2.11 3.62 -8.14
C ASP A 61 1.03 2.64 -8.60
N VAL A 62 1.43 1.41 -8.96
CA VAL A 62 0.56 0.37 -9.50
C VAL A 62 0.18 -0.64 -8.42
N LEU A 63 1.16 -1.16 -7.68
CA LEU A 63 0.98 -2.25 -6.69
C LEU A 63 0.60 -1.76 -5.28
N GLY A 64 0.58 -0.43 -5.08
CA GLY A 64 0.34 0.15 -3.76
C GLY A 64 1.55 -0.01 -2.84
N TYR A 65 1.29 -0.29 -1.56
CA TYR A 65 2.36 -0.44 -0.59
C TYR A 65 2.99 -1.83 -0.69
N ILE A 66 4.26 -1.84 -1.06
CA ILE A 66 5.08 -3.04 -1.10
C ILE A 66 5.66 -3.27 0.29
N SER A 67 5.31 -4.41 0.88
CA SER A 67 5.77 -4.81 2.21
C SER A 67 6.58 -6.08 2.14
N LEU A 68 7.61 -6.17 2.97
CA LEU A 68 8.46 -7.34 3.11
C LEU A 68 8.19 -8.02 4.44
N ILE A 69 8.01 -9.33 4.38
CA ILE A 69 7.96 -10.22 5.52
C ILE A 69 9.15 -11.18 5.40
N MET A 70 9.88 -11.38 6.49
CA MET A 70 10.99 -12.33 6.57
C MET A 70 10.68 -13.31 7.70
N GLU A 71 10.67 -14.60 7.40
CA GLU A 71 10.25 -15.65 8.32
C GLU A 71 11.08 -16.92 8.18
N ASN A 72 10.93 -17.83 9.15
CA ASN A 72 11.77 -19.03 9.26
C ASN A 72 13.27 -18.70 9.24
N SER A 73 13.60 -17.50 9.74
CA SER A 73 14.94 -16.95 9.81
C SER A 73 15.79 -17.77 10.79
N ARG A 74 17.05 -18.01 10.45
CA ARG A 74 17.99 -18.83 11.23
C ARG A 74 19.41 -18.27 11.13
N ILE A 75 20.19 -18.47 12.19
CA ILE A 75 21.66 -18.26 12.18
C ILE A 75 22.35 -19.61 12.07
N ASN A 76 23.28 -19.71 11.13
CA ASN A 76 24.17 -20.83 10.93
C ASN A 76 25.63 -20.38 11.14
N GLY A 77 26.50 -21.32 11.51
CA GLY A 77 27.91 -21.05 11.74
C GLY A 77 28.28 -20.80 13.21
N LEU A 78 27.33 -20.94 14.14
CA LEU A 78 27.62 -20.87 15.58
C LEU A 78 28.70 -21.86 16.05
N PRO A 79 28.83 -23.08 15.47
CA PRO A 79 29.93 -24.00 15.79
C PRO A 79 31.32 -23.49 15.43
N SER A 80 31.46 -22.44 14.61
CA SER A 80 32.75 -21.78 14.35
C SER A 80 33.22 -20.90 15.51
N ILE A 81 32.51 -20.91 16.64
CA ILE A 81 32.87 -20.16 17.83
C ILE A 81 34.30 -20.49 18.28
N ALA A 82 35.04 -19.44 18.62
CA ALA A 82 36.43 -19.49 19.03
C ALA A 82 36.65 -18.68 20.31
N ASP A 83 37.52 -19.20 21.19
CA ASP A 83 37.94 -18.53 22.41
C ASP A 83 38.76 -17.27 22.11
N ARG A 84 38.37 -16.13 22.69
CA ARG A 84 39.15 -14.88 22.70
C ARG A 84 39.59 -14.46 24.10
N GLY A 85 39.15 -15.14 25.13
CA GLY A 85 39.61 -14.96 26.50
C GLY A 85 38.51 -14.81 27.53
N LEU A 86 38.97 -14.72 28.78
CA LEU A 86 38.16 -14.59 29.99
C LEU A 86 38.80 -13.58 30.93
N THR A 87 37.98 -12.67 31.44
CA THR A 87 38.30 -11.73 32.51
C THR A 87 37.30 -11.89 33.65
N TYR A 88 37.78 -11.90 34.89
CA TYR A 88 36.94 -11.99 36.08
C TYR A 88 37.31 -10.86 37.03
N ASP A 89 36.29 -10.18 37.56
CA ASP A 89 36.44 -9.16 38.59
C ASP A 89 35.92 -9.70 39.93
N ASP A 90 36.84 -9.99 40.84
CA ASP A 90 36.54 -10.47 42.20
C ASP A 90 35.70 -9.49 43.01
N SER A 91 35.80 -8.18 42.74
CA SER A 91 35.14 -7.15 43.54
C SER A 91 33.65 -7.00 43.19
N THR A 92 33.29 -7.22 41.93
CA THR A 92 31.91 -7.16 41.44
C THR A 92 31.31 -8.53 41.17
N HIS A 93 32.11 -9.60 41.31
CA HIS A 93 31.79 -10.97 40.89
C HIS A 93 31.27 -11.05 39.45
N THR A 94 31.82 -10.20 38.58
CA THR A 94 31.46 -10.15 37.16
C THR A 94 32.47 -10.93 36.34
N LEU A 95 31.96 -11.84 35.51
CA LEU A 95 32.72 -12.62 34.56
C LEU A 95 32.44 -12.10 33.16
N THR A 96 33.48 -11.72 32.43
CA THR A 96 33.40 -11.29 31.04
C THR A 96 34.14 -12.29 30.17
N LEU A 97 33.43 -12.91 29.23
CA LEU A 97 33.96 -13.85 28.26
C LEU A 97 33.97 -13.18 26.89
N SER A 98 35.05 -13.35 26.15
CA SER A 98 35.16 -12.88 24.77
C SER A 98 35.21 -14.07 23.84
N VAL A 99 34.34 -14.07 22.84
CA VAL A 99 34.30 -15.10 21.79
C VAL A 99 34.21 -14.44 20.42
N ALA A 100 34.57 -15.19 19.39
CA ALA A 100 34.43 -14.78 18.00
C ALA A 100 33.84 -15.94 17.20
N PHE A 101 33.26 -15.67 16.04
CA PHE A 101 32.77 -16.68 15.10
C PHE A 101 33.45 -16.45 13.77
N ASP A 102 33.95 -17.47 13.08
CA ASP A 102 34.65 -17.23 11.80
C ASP A 102 33.75 -16.53 10.78
N GLN A 103 32.54 -17.08 10.59
CA GLN A 103 31.52 -16.51 9.72
C GLN A 103 30.14 -16.92 10.23
N LEU A 104 29.21 -15.96 10.24
CA LEU A 104 27.80 -16.23 10.51
C LEU A 104 26.99 -16.07 9.23
N LEU A 105 26.09 -17.02 9.00
CA LEU A 105 25.13 -17.01 7.90
C LEU A 105 23.73 -16.78 8.47
N TYR A 106 23.13 -15.66 8.11
CA TYR A 106 21.73 -15.37 8.41
C TYR A 106 20.89 -15.70 7.16
N ARG A 107 19.93 -16.61 7.29
CA ARG A 107 19.09 -17.02 6.16
C ARG A 107 17.66 -17.31 6.59
N GLY A 108 16.74 -17.24 5.66
CA GLY A 108 15.33 -17.55 5.90
C GLY A 108 14.53 -17.44 4.63
N ASN A 109 13.21 -17.49 4.78
CA ASN A 109 12.28 -17.26 3.69
C ASN A 109 11.83 -15.80 3.74
N TYR A 110 11.56 -15.22 2.57
CA TYR A 110 10.87 -13.95 2.51
C TYR A 110 9.62 -14.05 1.66
N GLU A 111 8.71 -13.15 1.96
CA GLU A 111 7.47 -12.93 1.26
C GLU A 111 7.36 -11.42 1.05
N VAL A 112 7.24 -11.01 -0.20
CA VAL A 112 6.85 -9.64 -0.55
C VAL A 112 5.37 -9.65 -0.77
N ASP A 113 4.67 -8.97 0.11
CA ASP A 113 3.24 -8.71 -0.03
C ASP A 113 3.04 -7.35 -0.68
N SER A 114 2.30 -7.36 -1.78
CA SER A 114 1.51 -6.19 -2.15
C SER A 114 0.27 -6.17 -1.26
N GLY A 115 0.25 -5.26 -0.29
CA GLY A 115 -0.92 -5.05 0.57
C GLY A 115 -2.06 -4.42 -0.25
N GLY A 116 -2.86 -5.26 -0.90
CA GLY A 116 -3.74 -4.78 -1.96
C GLY A 116 -4.88 -5.70 -2.42
N VAL A 117 -5.53 -6.47 -1.56
CA VAL A 117 -6.93 -6.88 -1.86
C VAL A 117 -7.85 -5.66 -1.72
N THR A 118 -7.51 -4.80 -0.76
CA THR A 118 -7.87 -3.39 -0.75
C THR A 118 -7.15 -2.62 -1.86
N GLY A 119 -6.41 -3.21 -2.79
CA GLY A 119 -5.62 -2.56 -3.83
C GLY A 119 -6.33 -2.60 -5.18
N CYS A 120 -7.27 -3.53 -5.42
CA CYS A 120 -8.27 -3.28 -6.46
C CYS A 120 -9.23 -2.17 -6.00
N ALA A 121 -9.61 -2.13 -4.72
CA ALA A 121 -10.50 -1.11 -4.15
C ALA A 121 -9.81 0.22 -3.76
N ILE A 122 -8.52 0.20 -3.39
CA ILE A 122 -7.68 1.38 -3.12
C ILE A 122 -6.90 1.73 -4.37
N ALA A 123 -6.47 0.89 -5.29
CA ALA A 123 -6.05 1.42 -6.60
C ALA A 123 -7.28 1.91 -7.39
N ALA A 124 -8.48 1.36 -7.19
CA ALA A 124 -9.73 2.02 -7.60
C ALA A 124 -9.90 3.35 -6.88
N ALA A 125 -9.92 3.37 -5.53
CA ALA A 125 -10.13 4.58 -4.77
C ALA A 125 -8.96 5.57 -4.86
N ASN A 126 -7.75 5.16 -5.23
CA ASN A 126 -6.49 5.92 -5.31
C ASN A 126 -6.16 6.24 -6.77
N ASN A 127 -6.71 5.57 -7.78
CA ASN A 127 -6.76 6.10 -9.16
C ASN A 127 -7.92 7.08 -9.29
N ILE A 128 -9.05 6.83 -8.63
CA ILE A 128 -10.11 7.82 -8.44
C ILE A 128 -9.56 8.97 -7.59
N LEU A 129 -8.98 8.71 -6.41
CA LEU A 129 -8.37 9.76 -5.57
C LEU A 129 -7.10 10.35 -6.19
N ASN A 130 -6.34 9.71 -7.07
CA ASN A 130 -5.20 10.34 -7.78
C ASN A 130 -5.66 11.10 -9.02
N MET A 131 -6.73 10.68 -9.70
CA MET A 131 -7.49 11.54 -10.61
C MET A 131 -7.95 12.79 -9.85
N PHE A 132 -8.43 12.64 -8.61
CA PHE A 132 -8.82 13.77 -7.75
C PHE A 132 -7.62 14.50 -7.07
N ASN A 133 -6.48 13.87 -6.79
CA ASN A 133 -5.31 14.46 -6.09
C ASN A 133 -4.32 15.12 -7.07
N SER A 134 -4.36 14.76 -8.36
CA SER A 134 -3.76 15.59 -9.42
C SER A 134 -4.41 16.97 -9.48
N VAL A 135 -5.59 17.11 -8.86
CA VAL A 135 -6.25 18.37 -8.57
C VAL A 135 -5.87 18.79 -7.14
N ASN A 136 -5.17 19.92 -7.04
CA ASN A 136 -4.63 20.43 -5.77
C ASN A 136 -5.79 21.03 -4.93
N PHE A 137 -6.57 20.18 -4.27
CA PHE A 137 -7.59 20.60 -3.31
C PHE A 137 -6.91 20.85 -1.96
N GLY A 138 -6.85 22.11 -1.52
CA GLY A 138 -6.33 22.43 -0.18
C GLY A 138 -7.12 21.69 0.91
N ASN A 139 -6.43 21.23 1.95
CA ASN A 139 -6.89 20.58 3.19
C ASN A 139 -8.17 19.71 3.07
N ASN A 140 -7.98 18.39 3.15
CA ASN A 140 -8.98 17.36 2.85
C ASN A 140 -10.25 17.30 3.73
N ASP A 141 -10.31 17.90 4.91
CA ASP A 141 -11.50 17.80 5.77
C ASP A 141 -12.65 18.71 5.32
N ASP A 142 -12.36 19.97 4.96
CA ASP A 142 -13.40 20.96 4.63
C ASP A 142 -14.16 20.57 3.34
N ASN A 143 -13.48 20.02 2.34
CA ASN A 143 -14.10 19.60 1.07
C ASN A 143 -14.97 18.35 1.22
N ILE A 144 -14.61 17.43 2.12
CA ILE A 144 -15.39 16.21 2.40
C ILE A 144 -16.65 16.59 3.21
N ASP A 145 -16.51 17.44 4.22
CA ASP A 145 -17.64 17.96 4.99
C ASP A 145 -18.60 18.76 4.11
N LEU A 146 -18.05 19.57 3.20
CA LEU A 146 -18.82 20.30 2.22
C LEU A 146 -19.53 19.36 1.25
N ALA A 147 -18.88 18.31 0.75
CA ALA A 147 -19.51 17.30 -0.10
C ALA A 147 -20.65 16.57 0.64
N TYR A 148 -20.51 16.28 1.93
CA TYR A 148 -21.59 15.75 2.76
C TYR A 148 -22.75 16.74 2.92
N GLN A 149 -22.47 18.03 3.15
CA GLN A 149 -23.49 19.08 3.22
C GLN A 149 -24.23 19.26 1.88
N TYR A 150 -23.51 19.17 0.76
CA TYR A 150 -24.10 19.19 -0.58
C TYR A 150 -24.99 17.97 -0.81
N ARG A 151 -24.50 16.77 -0.48
CA ARG A 151 -25.28 15.53 -0.54
C ARG A 151 -26.56 15.64 0.26
N ASP A 152 -26.48 16.04 1.53
CA ASP A 152 -27.64 16.14 2.42
C ASP A 152 -28.67 17.18 1.93
N THR A 153 -28.21 18.15 1.15
CA THR A 153 -29.06 19.15 0.48
C THR A 153 -29.71 18.58 -0.79
N LEU A 154 -28.98 17.78 -1.56
CA LEU A 154 -29.47 17.14 -2.77
C LEU A 154 -30.43 15.99 -2.46
N SER A 155 -30.19 15.23 -1.39
CA SER A 155 -30.97 14.05 -0.99
C SER A 155 -32.26 14.37 -0.22
N LYS A 156 -32.71 15.63 -0.24
CA LYS A 156 -33.96 16.01 0.45
C LYS A 156 -35.17 15.42 -0.28
N PRO A 157 -36.18 14.88 0.41
CA PRO A 157 -37.33 14.23 -0.23
C PRO A 157 -38.13 15.13 -1.19
N ASP A 158 -38.08 16.45 -0.99
CA ASP A 158 -38.72 17.47 -1.81
C ASP A 158 -37.82 18.01 -2.93
N ASN A 159 -36.63 17.42 -3.13
CA ASN A 159 -35.64 17.81 -4.13
C ASN A 159 -35.50 16.71 -5.22
N PRO A 160 -36.43 16.63 -6.18
CA PRO A 160 -36.45 15.52 -7.12
C PRO A 160 -35.26 15.51 -8.09
N ASN A 161 -34.70 16.66 -8.48
CA ASN A 161 -33.51 16.73 -9.34
C ASN A 161 -32.24 16.41 -8.54
N GLY A 162 -32.18 16.83 -7.26
CA GLY A 162 -31.08 16.49 -6.37
C GLY A 162 -31.06 14.99 -6.04
N ASN A 163 -32.22 14.40 -5.81
CA ASN A 163 -32.36 12.96 -5.62
C ASN A 163 -31.92 12.19 -6.86
N VAL A 164 -32.23 12.68 -8.07
CA VAL A 164 -31.72 12.11 -9.32
C VAL A 164 -30.19 12.15 -9.38
N LEU A 165 -29.56 13.28 -9.08
CA LEU A 165 -28.08 13.39 -9.11
C LEU A 165 -27.41 12.49 -8.05
N VAL A 166 -28.00 12.41 -6.86
CA VAL A 166 -27.56 11.52 -5.77
C VAL A 166 -27.78 10.05 -6.14
N ASP A 167 -28.92 9.71 -6.74
CA ASP A 167 -29.24 8.36 -7.20
C ASP A 167 -28.31 7.91 -8.32
N ILE A 168 -27.95 8.79 -9.25
CA ILE A 168 -26.96 8.48 -10.30
C ILE A 168 -25.61 8.19 -9.64
N PHE A 169 -25.17 9.06 -8.73
CA PHE A 169 -23.89 8.87 -8.06
C PHE A 169 -23.83 7.56 -7.24
N TYR A 170 -24.87 7.21 -6.49
CA TYR A 170 -24.86 6.04 -5.60
C TYR A 170 -25.33 4.75 -6.27
N ASN A 171 -26.41 4.78 -7.06
CA ASN A 171 -26.99 3.59 -7.66
C ASN A 171 -26.27 3.19 -8.94
N GLN A 172 -25.64 4.14 -9.65
CA GLN A 172 -24.81 3.87 -10.83
C GLN A 172 -23.31 3.89 -10.52
N ASN A 173 -22.92 4.00 -9.25
CA ASN A 173 -21.51 4.03 -8.83
C ASN A 173 -20.71 2.85 -9.40
N ASN A 174 -21.27 1.64 -9.36
CA ASN A 174 -20.60 0.45 -9.87
C ASN A 174 -20.37 0.54 -11.39
N THR A 175 -21.36 1.02 -12.15
CA THR A 175 -21.25 1.18 -13.60
C THR A 175 -20.30 2.31 -13.99
N LEU A 176 -20.37 3.45 -13.29
CA LEU A 176 -19.45 4.57 -13.45
C LEU A 176 -18.02 4.14 -13.14
N ASN A 177 -17.80 3.38 -12.05
CA ASN A 177 -16.50 2.82 -11.72
C ASN A 177 -16.00 1.86 -12.79
N THR A 178 -16.84 0.96 -13.29
CA THR A 178 -16.47 0.06 -14.39
C THR A 178 -16.02 0.84 -15.64
N ILE A 179 -16.68 1.94 -16.00
CA ILE A 179 -16.33 2.75 -17.18
C ILE A 179 -15.10 3.62 -16.93
N VAL A 180 -15.05 4.30 -15.79
CA VAL A 180 -13.90 5.13 -15.37
C VAL A 180 -12.63 4.29 -15.22
N MET A 181 -12.76 3.04 -14.79
CA MET A 181 -11.66 2.09 -14.65
C MET A 181 -11.46 1.24 -15.91
N ALA A 182 -12.29 1.40 -16.94
CA ALA A 182 -12.20 0.66 -18.18
C ALA A 182 -12.15 -0.87 -17.98
N GLU A 183 -12.95 -1.37 -17.02
CA GLU A 183 -13.00 -2.78 -16.58
C GLU A 183 -13.84 -3.67 -17.51
N ASN A 184 -14.41 -3.13 -18.59
CA ASN A 184 -15.31 -3.82 -19.52
C ASN A 184 -14.61 -4.21 -20.84
N ALA A 185 -13.32 -4.54 -20.79
CA ALA A 185 -12.48 -4.82 -21.95
C ALA A 185 -13.08 -5.85 -22.92
N GLU A 186 -13.78 -6.87 -22.40
CA GLU A 186 -14.57 -7.81 -23.19
C GLU A 186 -15.93 -8.08 -22.54
N ILE A 187 -17.01 -7.99 -23.33
CA ILE A 187 -18.38 -8.33 -22.93
C ILE A 187 -18.88 -9.40 -23.88
N ASN A 188 -19.35 -10.54 -23.34
CA ASN A 188 -19.84 -11.67 -24.13
C ASN A 188 -18.83 -12.18 -25.20
N GLY A 189 -17.52 -12.08 -24.90
CA GLY A 189 -16.44 -12.46 -25.82
C GLY A 189 -16.25 -11.49 -26.99
N GLN A 190 -16.84 -10.30 -26.92
CA GLN A 190 -16.61 -9.21 -27.86
C GLN A 190 -15.86 -8.07 -27.18
N PRO A 191 -14.78 -7.54 -27.79
CA PRO A 191 -14.05 -6.42 -27.21
C PRO A 191 -14.94 -5.17 -27.19
N ASN A 192 -14.86 -4.38 -26.13
CA ASN A 192 -15.51 -3.08 -26.10
C ASN A 192 -14.64 -2.04 -26.85
N PRO A 193 -15.07 -1.53 -28.02
CA PRO A 193 -14.28 -0.59 -28.80
C PRO A 193 -14.18 0.79 -28.15
N ALA A 194 -15.07 1.11 -27.19
CA ALA A 194 -14.98 2.33 -26.40
C ALA A 194 -14.15 2.17 -25.13
N ASN A 195 -13.60 0.99 -24.82
CA ASN A 195 -12.94 0.78 -23.52
C ASN A 195 -11.81 1.79 -23.28
N GLY A 196 -11.91 2.55 -22.18
CA GLY A 196 -10.92 3.57 -21.79
C GLY A 196 -11.04 4.89 -22.54
N PHE A 197 -12.02 5.05 -23.44
CA PHE A 197 -12.24 6.29 -24.18
C PHE A 197 -12.60 7.43 -23.25
N PHE A 198 -13.61 7.24 -22.38
CA PHE A 198 -14.03 8.27 -21.43
C PHE A 198 -12.90 8.63 -20.48
N GLN A 199 -12.17 7.64 -19.97
CA GLN A 199 -11.05 7.87 -19.06
C GLN A 199 -9.92 8.65 -19.73
N ASP A 200 -9.53 8.29 -20.96
CA ASP A 200 -8.52 9.04 -21.72
C ASP A 200 -8.93 10.50 -21.89
N ARG A 201 -10.20 10.73 -22.24
CA ARG A 201 -10.72 12.09 -22.38
C ARG A 201 -10.78 12.83 -21.06
N TRP A 202 -11.22 12.19 -19.97
CA TRP A 202 -11.22 12.80 -18.65
C TRP A 202 -9.82 13.27 -18.22
N LEU A 203 -8.77 12.54 -18.61
CA LEU A 203 -7.39 12.89 -18.24
C LEU A 203 -6.76 13.95 -19.15
N HIS A 204 -7.11 13.96 -20.44
CA HIS A 204 -6.35 14.70 -21.46
C HIS A 204 -7.15 15.77 -22.21
N GLU A 205 -8.48 15.75 -22.14
CA GLU A 205 -9.32 16.71 -22.84
C GLU A 205 -9.18 18.11 -22.25
N LYS A 206 -9.08 19.09 -23.15
CA LYS A 206 -9.02 20.50 -22.79
C LYS A 206 -10.12 21.27 -23.48
N THR A 207 -10.74 22.19 -22.73
CA THR A 207 -11.62 23.21 -23.29
C THR A 207 -10.92 24.56 -23.15
N GLY A 208 -10.53 25.15 -24.28
CA GLY A 208 -9.53 26.22 -24.29
C GLY A 208 -8.17 25.69 -23.81
N ASP A 209 -7.54 26.41 -22.89
CA ASP A 209 -6.26 26.01 -22.27
C ASP A 209 -6.44 25.27 -20.92
N LYS A 210 -7.69 24.98 -20.54
CA LYS A 210 -8.08 24.40 -19.24
C LYS A 210 -8.44 22.93 -19.40
N ASP A 211 -8.04 22.11 -18.42
CA ASP A 211 -8.34 20.68 -18.37
C ASP A 211 -9.41 20.35 -17.31
N THR A 212 -9.77 19.07 -17.19
CA THR A 212 -10.75 18.59 -16.22
C THR A 212 -10.37 18.94 -14.77
N SER A 213 -9.07 18.93 -14.43
CA SER A 213 -8.59 19.32 -13.10
C SER A 213 -8.91 20.79 -12.79
N PHE A 214 -8.73 21.68 -13.76
CA PHE A 214 -9.07 23.08 -13.61
C PHE A 214 -10.57 23.27 -13.30
N PHE A 215 -11.45 22.65 -14.10
CA PHE A 215 -12.89 22.84 -13.93
C PHE A 215 -13.39 22.25 -12.61
N MET A 216 -12.86 21.10 -12.19
CA MET A 216 -13.16 20.51 -10.88
C MET A 216 -12.70 21.40 -9.73
N LYS A 217 -11.50 22.01 -9.85
CA LYS A 217 -11.02 22.99 -8.88
C LYS A 217 -11.96 24.19 -8.80
N GLN A 218 -12.45 24.70 -9.93
CA GLN A 218 -13.42 25.80 -9.96
C GLN A 218 -14.75 25.41 -9.30
N THR A 219 -15.24 24.17 -9.52
CA THR A 219 -16.41 23.65 -8.81
C THR A 219 -16.19 23.64 -7.29
N SER A 220 -15.05 23.13 -6.81
CA SER A 220 -14.74 23.08 -5.37
C SER A 220 -14.49 24.46 -4.76
N GLU A 221 -13.83 25.37 -5.46
CA GLU A 221 -13.60 26.75 -5.00
C GLU A 221 -14.92 27.51 -4.87
N ALA A 222 -15.78 27.39 -5.88
CA ALA A 222 -17.13 27.97 -5.86
C ALA A 222 -17.99 27.32 -4.77
N ALA A 223 -17.73 26.05 -4.44
CA ALA A 223 -18.50 25.32 -3.43
C ALA A 223 -18.13 25.80 -2.02
N ASN A 224 -16.84 26.04 -1.78
CA ASN A 224 -16.34 26.55 -0.50
C ASN A 224 -16.69 28.03 -0.27
N ASN A 225 -16.82 28.80 -1.36
CA ASN A 225 -17.15 30.23 -1.29
C ASN A 225 -18.27 30.58 -2.28
N PRO A 226 -19.52 30.12 -2.03
CA PRO A 226 -20.60 30.28 -2.99
C PRO A 226 -21.00 31.74 -3.23
N ASP A 227 -20.62 32.64 -2.32
CA ASP A 227 -20.82 34.09 -2.40
C ASP A 227 -19.63 34.85 -3.03
N ASN A 228 -18.46 34.21 -3.20
CA ASN A 228 -17.22 34.85 -3.62
C ASN A 228 -16.65 34.12 -4.84
N GLN A 229 -17.25 34.40 -6.00
CA GLN A 229 -16.97 33.71 -7.25
C GLN A 229 -15.60 34.09 -7.82
N GLY A 230 -14.78 33.09 -8.11
CA GLY A 230 -13.68 33.21 -9.05
C GLY A 230 -14.16 33.09 -10.49
N THR A 231 -13.38 33.60 -11.44
CA THR A 231 -13.57 33.35 -12.88
C THR A 231 -13.37 31.87 -13.19
N GLY A 232 -14.38 31.17 -13.73
CA GLY A 232 -14.21 29.80 -14.24
C GLY A 232 -15.32 28.79 -13.92
N PHE A 233 -16.28 29.11 -13.07
CA PHE A 233 -17.48 28.30 -12.84
C PHE A 233 -18.64 28.77 -13.73
N ASN A 234 -19.33 27.84 -14.41
CA ASN A 234 -20.45 28.12 -15.33
C ASN A 234 -20.13 29.12 -16.48
N ASP A 235 -18.85 29.36 -16.78
CA ASP A 235 -18.45 30.03 -18.02
C ASP A 235 -18.63 29.11 -19.25
N ASP A 236 -18.39 29.64 -20.45
CA ASP A 236 -18.55 28.87 -21.69
C ASP A 236 -17.61 27.67 -21.74
N ASP A 237 -16.37 27.81 -21.25
CA ASP A 237 -15.39 26.73 -21.22
C ASP A 237 -15.84 25.60 -20.26
N TYR A 238 -16.34 25.97 -19.08
CA TYR A 238 -16.85 25.06 -18.06
C TYR A 238 -18.06 24.28 -18.58
N ASN A 239 -19.04 24.97 -19.16
CA ASN A 239 -20.23 24.34 -19.72
C ASN A 239 -19.86 23.44 -20.91
N GLY A 240 -19.01 23.93 -21.83
CA GLY A 240 -18.53 23.15 -22.96
C GLY A 240 -17.79 21.88 -22.53
N HIS A 241 -16.94 21.97 -21.50
CA HIS A 241 -16.24 20.82 -20.94
C HIS A 241 -17.20 19.82 -20.27
N GLY A 242 -18.14 20.30 -19.47
CA GLY A 242 -19.15 19.46 -18.81
C GLY A 242 -20.02 18.70 -19.83
N PHE A 243 -20.47 19.38 -20.89
CA PHE A 243 -21.20 18.72 -21.98
C PHE A 243 -20.34 17.67 -22.67
N TYR A 244 -19.08 17.97 -22.95
CA TYR A 244 -18.16 17.02 -23.58
C TYR A 244 -18.02 15.75 -22.73
N MET A 245 -17.73 15.87 -21.43
CA MET A 245 -17.57 14.72 -20.55
C MET A 245 -18.84 13.89 -20.46
N THR A 246 -20.00 14.53 -20.37
CA THR A 246 -21.28 13.84 -20.34
C THR A 246 -21.51 13.03 -21.62
N TYR A 247 -21.19 13.59 -22.80
CA TYR A 247 -21.30 12.87 -24.07
C TYR A 247 -20.28 11.74 -24.21
N ALA A 248 -19.04 11.93 -23.77
CA ALA A 248 -18.02 10.90 -23.80
C ALA A 248 -18.43 9.69 -22.93
N LEU A 249 -19.02 9.94 -21.75
CA LEU A 249 -19.58 8.90 -20.90
C LEU A 249 -20.80 8.21 -21.55
N THR A 250 -21.65 8.99 -22.23
CA THR A 250 -22.83 8.46 -22.94
C THR A 250 -22.43 7.52 -24.08
N VAL A 251 -21.33 7.81 -24.79
CA VAL A 251 -20.78 6.93 -25.82
C VAL A 251 -20.38 5.57 -25.24
N GLU A 252 -19.68 5.55 -24.11
CA GLU A 252 -19.31 4.29 -23.42
C GLU A 252 -20.54 3.50 -22.97
N ALA A 253 -21.54 4.17 -22.41
CA ALA A 253 -22.81 3.53 -22.02
C ALA A 253 -23.53 2.91 -23.24
N LEU A 254 -23.54 3.61 -24.38
CA LEU A 254 -24.15 3.11 -25.62
C LEU A 254 -23.41 1.89 -26.20
N GLU A 255 -22.08 1.84 -26.12
CA GLU A 255 -21.33 0.65 -26.54
C GLU A 255 -21.60 -0.55 -25.62
N LEU A 256 -21.69 -0.33 -24.31
CA LEU A 256 -22.09 -1.37 -23.37
C LEU A 256 -23.48 -1.95 -23.72
N ILE A 257 -24.45 -1.10 -24.06
CA ILE A 257 -25.78 -1.54 -24.52
C ILE A 257 -25.67 -2.41 -25.77
N LYS A 258 -24.88 -1.99 -26.77
CA LYS A 258 -24.70 -2.74 -28.03
C LYS A 258 -24.10 -4.12 -27.79
N LEU A 259 -23.26 -4.27 -26.76
CA LEU A 259 -22.64 -5.53 -26.36
C LEU A 259 -23.55 -6.39 -25.45
N GLY A 260 -24.74 -5.89 -25.11
CA GLY A 260 -25.72 -6.59 -24.28
C GLY A 260 -25.43 -6.52 -22.78
N ASP A 261 -24.63 -5.55 -22.33
CA ASP A 261 -24.39 -5.31 -20.91
C ASP A 261 -25.55 -4.48 -20.30
N PRO A 262 -26.30 -5.02 -19.31
CA PRO A 262 -27.41 -4.31 -18.69
C PRO A 262 -26.97 -3.01 -17.99
N ARG A 263 -25.71 -2.92 -17.55
CA ARG A 263 -25.15 -1.71 -16.91
C ARG A 263 -25.16 -0.51 -17.85
N GLY A 264 -24.92 -0.75 -19.15
CA GLY A 264 -24.98 0.31 -20.16
C GLY A 264 -26.35 0.96 -20.25
N GLN A 265 -27.41 0.14 -20.16
CA GLN A 265 -28.79 0.62 -20.19
C GLN A 265 -29.14 1.42 -18.93
N GLU A 266 -28.73 0.94 -17.76
CA GLU A 266 -28.94 1.64 -16.48
C GLU A 266 -28.27 3.02 -16.45
N LEU A 267 -27.03 3.12 -16.94
CA LEU A 267 -26.32 4.40 -17.02
C LEU A 267 -26.89 5.32 -18.10
N TYR A 268 -27.21 4.78 -19.27
CA TYR A 268 -27.84 5.57 -20.34
C TYR A 268 -29.18 6.14 -19.86
N ASP A 269 -30.00 5.34 -19.17
CA ASP A 269 -31.27 5.78 -18.62
C ASP A 269 -31.08 6.82 -17.49
N ALA A 270 -30.03 6.69 -16.69
CA ALA A 270 -29.64 7.70 -15.71
C ALA A 270 -29.27 9.05 -16.36
N LEU A 271 -28.47 9.02 -17.44
CA LEU A 271 -28.01 10.22 -18.14
C LEU A 271 -29.11 10.86 -19.01
N TYR A 272 -29.99 10.03 -19.59
CA TYR A 272 -30.93 10.43 -20.64
C TYR A 272 -32.40 10.41 -20.20
N ASN A 273 -32.81 9.47 -19.34
CA ASN A 273 -34.22 9.19 -19.02
C ASN A 273 -34.61 9.49 -17.55
N SER A 274 -33.76 10.16 -16.78
CA SER A 274 -34.07 10.45 -15.38
C SER A 274 -34.96 11.69 -15.23
N PRO A 275 -36.26 11.48 -15.07
CA PRO A 275 -36.96 12.20 -14.01
C PRO A 275 -37.76 11.25 -13.12
N SER A 276 -37.68 11.49 -11.81
CA SER A 276 -38.69 11.02 -10.87
C SER A 276 -40.09 11.47 -11.33
N ALA A 277 -41.10 10.63 -11.12
CA ALA A 277 -42.43 10.76 -11.72
C ALA A 277 -43.15 12.10 -11.42
N ASP A 278 -42.74 12.84 -10.39
CA ASP A 278 -43.32 14.15 -10.04
C ASP A 278 -42.77 15.31 -10.89
N VAL A 279 -41.55 15.23 -11.42
CA VAL A 279 -40.95 16.29 -12.28
C VAL A 279 -41.50 16.25 -13.70
N LYS A 280 -41.81 15.05 -14.20
CA LYS A 280 -42.50 14.84 -15.49
C LYS A 280 -43.81 15.62 -15.62
N SER A 281 -44.46 15.94 -14.49
CA SER A 281 -45.72 16.67 -14.46
C SER A 281 -45.57 18.20 -14.61
N LYS A 282 -44.36 18.76 -14.36
CA LYS A 282 -44.11 20.21 -14.32
C LYS A 282 -43.22 20.75 -15.44
N ALA A 283 -42.34 19.93 -16.02
CA ALA A 283 -41.38 20.37 -17.05
C ALA A 283 -41.86 20.20 -18.51
N GLY A 284 -43.00 19.55 -18.74
CA GLY A 284 -43.35 19.08 -20.08
C GLY A 284 -42.65 17.75 -20.36
N SER A 285 -43.36 16.81 -20.96
CA SER A 285 -42.87 15.45 -21.19
C SER A 285 -41.61 15.46 -22.06
N ASP A 286 -40.56 14.77 -21.60
CA ASP A 286 -39.33 14.37 -22.32
C ASP A 286 -38.05 15.19 -22.05
N SER A 287 -37.88 15.87 -20.90
CA SER A 287 -36.59 16.49 -20.57
C SER A 287 -35.59 15.48 -19.99
N SER A 288 -34.42 15.35 -20.64
CA SER A 288 -33.24 14.68 -20.07
C SER A 288 -32.46 15.62 -19.14
N ILE A 289 -31.56 15.09 -18.30
CA ILE A 289 -30.61 15.92 -17.52
C ILE A 289 -29.80 16.85 -18.43
N MET A 290 -29.51 16.41 -19.67
CA MET A 290 -28.83 17.24 -20.66
C MET A 290 -29.67 18.44 -21.10
N ASP A 291 -30.98 18.25 -21.28
CA ASP A 291 -31.91 19.33 -21.68
C ASP A 291 -32.21 20.27 -20.50
N GLU A 292 -32.14 19.77 -19.27
CA GLU A 292 -32.29 20.56 -18.05
C GLU A 292 -31.03 21.41 -17.75
N ALA A 293 -29.83 20.85 -17.92
CA ALA A 293 -28.56 21.58 -17.82
C ALA A 293 -28.45 22.72 -18.86
N GLU A 294 -29.03 22.53 -20.05
CA GLU A 294 -29.18 23.57 -21.08
C GLU A 294 -30.07 24.75 -20.61
N ALA A 295 -31.02 24.47 -19.73
CA ALA A 295 -31.94 25.45 -19.15
C ALA A 295 -31.44 26.09 -17.84
N TYR A 296 -30.26 25.73 -17.32
CA TYR A 296 -29.70 26.38 -16.14
C TYR A 296 -29.01 27.70 -16.52
N TYR A 297 -29.39 28.80 -15.85
CA TYR A 297 -28.84 30.14 -16.12
C TYR A 297 -28.27 30.84 -14.87
N GLY A 298 -28.12 30.12 -13.77
CA GLY A 298 -27.59 30.72 -12.55
C GLY A 298 -26.08 30.90 -12.61
N ASP A 299 -25.57 32.03 -12.11
CA ASP A 299 -24.13 32.30 -12.13
C ASP A 299 -23.38 31.80 -10.88
N SER A 300 -24.06 31.13 -9.94
CA SER A 300 -23.48 30.73 -8.65
C SER A 300 -23.86 29.31 -8.27
N ILE A 301 -23.04 28.66 -7.46
CA ILE A 301 -23.40 27.35 -6.89
C ILE A 301 -24.67 27.43 -6.04
N ASN A 302 -24.91 28.53 -5.33
CA ASN A 302 -26.19 28.73 -4.62
C ASN A 302 -27.38 28.73 -5.58
N ASN A 303 -27.26 29.39 -6.74
CA ASN A 303 -28.29 29.39 -7.78
C ASN A 303 -28.46 28.01 -8.42
N PHE A 304 -27.36 27.25 -8.56
CA PHE A 304 -27.40 25.86 -9.05
C PHE A 304 -28.10 24.95 -8.06
N MET A 305 -27.78 25.06 -6.78
CA MET A 305 -28.42 24.30 -5.73
C MET A 305 -29.89 24.68 -5.58
N GLU A 306 -30.21 25.97 -5.72
CA GLU A 306 -31.60 26.45 -5.72
C GLU A 306 -32.35 25.97 -6.96
N TYR A 307 -31.71 25.95 -8.13
CA TYR A 307 -32.25 25.36 -9.36
C TYR A 307 -32.59 23.89 -9.15
N VAL A 308 -31.64 23.11 -8.61
CA VAL A 308 -31.81 21.69 -8.32
C VAL A 308 -32.92 21.49 -7.28
N GLN A 309 -32.88 22.21 -6.17
CA GLN A 309 -33.90 22.19 -5.10
C GLN A 309 -35.31 22.51 -5.60
N LYS A 310 -35.44 23.45 -6.54
CA LYS A 310 -36.73 23.87 -7.10
C LYS A 310 -37.18 23.03 -8.30
N GLY A 311 -36.44 21.99 -8.68
CA GLY A 311 -36.75 21.15 -9.83
C GLY A 311 -36.67 21.91 -11.16
N GLY A 312 -35.70 22.82 -11.30
CA GLY A 312 -35.32 23.36 -12.60
C GLY A 312 -35.72 24.81 -12.90
N SER A 313 -35.90 25.70 -11.90
CA SER A 313 -36.16 27.11 -12.22
C SER A 313 -35.44 28.12 -11.32
N VAL A 314 -34.70 29.02 -11.98
CA VAL A 314 -34.24 30.29 -11.44
C VAL A 314 -34.81 31.38 -12.36
N SER A 315 -35.44 32.40 -11.80
CA SER A 315 -36.21 33.39 -12.56
C SER A 315 -35.29 34.39 -13.27
N LEU A 316 -35.14 34.28 -14.59
CA LEU A 316 -34.60 35.35 -15.46
C LEU A 316 -35.71 36.03 -16.27
N SER A 317 -35.41 37.22 -16.79
CA SER A 317 -36.28 37.91 -17.76
C SER A 317 -36.36 37.11 -19.07
N GLY A 318 -37.47 37.21 -19.82
CA GLY A 318 -37.77 36.32 -20.94
C GLY A 318 -36.78 36.38 -22.12
N GLU A 319 -36.21 37.55 -22.42
CA GLU A 319 -35.36 37.74 -23.60
C GLU A 319 -33.89 37.33 -23.35
N GLU A 320 -33.38 37.59 -22.15
CA GLU A 320 -32.05 37.14 -21.71
C GLU A 320 -32.01 35.62 -21.51
N ARG A 321 -33.12 35.04 -21.03
CA ARG A 321 -33.31 33.60 -20.94
C ARG A 321 -33.19 32.93 -22.32
N ASP A 322 -33.95 33.40 -23.31
CA ASP A 322 -33.98 32.79 -24.64
C ASP A 322 -32.62 32.88 -25.36
N ALA A 323 -31.86 33.95 -25.15
CA ALA A 323 -30.51 34.10 -25.68
C ALA A 323 -29.52 33.13 -25.01
N SER A 324 -29.58 32.98 -23.68
CA SER A 324 -28.72 32.08 -22.92
C SER A 324 -28.97 30.60 -23.27
N ILE A 325 -30.24 30.18 -23.43
CA ILE A 325 -30.61 28.84 -23.91
C ILE A 325 -29.92 28.54 -25.23
N LYS A 326 -30.13 29.42 -26.22
CA LYS A 326 -29.62 29.20 -27.59
C LYS A 326 -28.11 29.12 -27.61
N HIS A 327 -27.43 29.91 -26.77
CA HIS A 327 -25.98 29.86 -26.65
C HIS A 327 -25.49 28.54 -26.05
N LYS A 328 -26.06 28.10 -24.92
CA LYS A 328 -25.71 26.82 -24.29
C LYS A 328 -26.05 25.61 -25.16
N ALA A 329 -27.17 25.65 -25.88
CA ALA A 329 -27.52 24.67 -26.90
C ALA A 329 -26.43 24.56 -27.98
N GLY A 330 -25.88 25.72 -28.40
CA GLY A 330 -24.75 25.79 -29.33
C GLY A 330 -23.49 25.13 -28.79
N LEU A 331 -23.13 25.38 -27.52
CA LEU A 331 -21.99 24.74 -26.87
C LEU A 331 -22.16 23.21 -26.75
N ARG A 332 -23.38 22.75 -26.41
CA ARG A 332 -23.73 21.34 -26.33
C ARG A 332 -23.57 20.62 -27.66
N GLU A 333 -24.11 21.17 -28.74
CA GLU A 333 -23.99 20.57 -30.08
C GLU A 333 -22.53 20.56 -30.56
N GLN A 334 -21.73 21.59 -30.21
CA GLN A 334 -20.30 21.58 -30.47
C GLN A 334 -19.57 20.47 -29.70
N ALA A 335 -19.88 20.31 -28.41
CA ALA A 335 -19.30 19.27 -27.58
C ALA A 335 -19.67 17.86 -28.11
N LYS A 336 -20.93 17.64 -28.45
CA LYS A 336 -21.42 16.40 -29.06
C LYS A 336 -20.68 16.08 -30.37
N ALA A 337 -20.61 17.05 -31.28
CA ALA A 337 -19.90 16.87 -32.55
C ALA A 337 -18.41 16.60 -32.34
N LYS A 338 -17.80 17.19 -31.30
CA LYS A 338 -16.41 16.93 -30.95
C LYS A 338 -16.21 15.50 -30.42
N VAL A 339 -17.02 15.06 -29.46
CA VAL A 339 -16.99 13.69 -28.92
C VAL A 339 -17.17 12.67 -30.04
N GLU A 340 -18.12 12.88 -30.96
CA GLU A 340 -18.33 11.98 -32.09
C GLU A 340 -17.05 11.86 -32.94
N ARG A 341 -16.44 12.99 -33.32
CA ARG A 341 -15.17 12.95 -34.09
C ARG A 341 -14.05 12.25 -33.32
N ASP A 342 -13.92 12.55 -32.04
CA ASP A 342 -12.88 12.01 -31.17
C ASP A 342 -13.05 10.51 -30.94
N TYR A 343 -14.29 10.04 -30.88
CA TYR A 343 -14.64 8.63 -30.78
C TYR A 343 -14.38 7.89 -32.10
N GLN A 344 -14.73 8.48 -33.24
CA GLN A 344 -14.38 7.90 -34.54
C GLN A 344 -12.86 7.81 -34.73
N ASP A 345 -12.10 8.82 -34.29
CA ASP A 345 -10.63 8.77 -34.26
C ASP A 345 -10.11 7.68 -33.31
N TRP A 346 -10.72 7.54 -32.13
CA TRP A 346 -10.38 6.50 -31.16
C TRP A 346 -10.49 5.09 -31.75
N ILE A 347 -11.63 4.79 -32.37
CA ILE A 347 -11.88 3.50 -33.00
C ILE A 347 -10.96 3.32 -34.22
N ALA A 348 -10.85 4.32 -35.10
CA ALA A 348 -10.07 4.21 -36.34
C ALA A 348 -8.58 3.93 -36.10
N ASN A 349 -8.05 4.37 -34.96
CA ASN A 349 -6.66 4.12 -34.57
C ASN A 349 -6.49 2.91 -33.63
N ASN A 350 -7.54 2.11 -33.40
CA ASN A 350 -7.54 0.99 -32.45
C ASN A 350 -6.98 1.36 -31.08
N ARG A 351 -7.24 2.59 -30.60
CA ARG A 351 -6.68 3.06 -29.32
C ARG A 351 -7.19 2.25 -28.13
N TYR A 352 -8.36 1.64 -28.26
CA TYR A 352 -8.85 0.66 -27.28
C TYR A 352 -7.92 -0.55 -27.16
N GLU A 353 -7.20 -0.99 -28.20
CA GLU A 353 -6.23 -2.09 -28.08
C GLU A 353 -4.94 -1.63 -27.42
N GLU A 354 -4.48 -0.41 -27.69
CA GLU A 354 -3.32 0.17 -26.99
C GLU A 354 -3.65 0.36 -25.51
N TYR A 355 -4.84 0.90 -25.24
CA TYR A 355 -5.39 1.06 -23.91
C TYR A 355 -5.56 -0.31 -23.23
N ASN A 356 -6.12 -1.31 -23.91
CA ASN A 356 -6.25 -2.68 -23.40
C ASN A 356 -4.89 -3.34 -23.18
N LYS A 357 -3.87 -3.09 -23.99
CA LYS A 357 -2.52 -3.61 -23.74
C LYS A 357 -1.90 -2.99 -22.49
N LYS A 358 -2.11 -1.68 -22.28
CA LYS A 358 -1.73 -1.01 -21.04
C LYS A 358 -2.55 -1.61 -19.87
N SER A 359 -3.88 -1.68 -19.96
CA SER A 359 -4.79 -2.25 -18.92
C SER A 359 -4.62 -3.75 -18.67
N THR A 360 -4.20 -4.55 -19.65
CA THR A 360 -3.92 -5.99 -19.50
C THR A 360 -2.53 -6.22 -18.94
N GLN A 361 -1.55 -5.33 -19.19
CA GLN A 361 -0.35 -5.24 -18.35
C GLN A 361 -0.69 -4.87 -16.90
N PHE A 362 -1.80 -4.16 -16.65
CA PHE A 362 -2.35 -3.95 -15.30
C PHE A 362 -3.13 -5.18 -14.77
N ALA A 363 -3.81 -5.96 -15.62
CA ALA A 363 -4.58 -7.15 -15.21
C ALA A 363 -3.72 -8.43 -15.04
N SER A 364 -2.58 -8.55 -15.72
CA SER A 364 -1.59 -9.62 -15.45
C SER A 364 -0.83 -9.42 -14.13
N VAL A 365 -1.14 -8.33 -13.41
CA VAL A 365 -0.58 -7.94 -12.12
C VAL A 365 -1.64 -8.09 -11.00
N ASN A 366 -2.86 -8.55 -11.34
CA ASN A 366 -3.95 -8.84 -10.39
C ASN A 366 -3.91 -10.24 -9.75
N ASP A 367 -2.95 -11.10 -10.13
CA ASP A 367 -2.50 -12.11 -9.18
C ASP A 367 -1.76 -11.33 -8.10
N VAL A 368 -2.21 -11.43 -6.84
CA VAL A 368 -1.45 -10.98 -5.66
C VAL A 368 0.01 -11.32 -5.94
N VAL A 369 0.86 -10.31 -6.22
CA VAL A 369 2.26 -10.57 -6.54
C VAL A 369 2.95 -10.86 -5.22
N GLN A 370 2.71 -12.07 -4.73
CA GLN A 370 3.42 -12.66 -3.62
C GLN A 370 4.75 -13.12 -4.20
N VAL A 371 5.75 -12.24 -4.17
CA VAL A 371 7.11 -12.69 -4.49
C VAL A 371 7.60 -13.44 -3.26
N THR A 372 7.68 -14.76 -3.38
CA THR A 372 8.33 -15.59 -2.38
C THR A 372 9.75 -15.92 -2.80
N GLY A 373 10.56 -16.23 -1.80
CA GLY A 373 11.88 -16.79 -2.03
C GLY A 373 12.61 -17.01 -0.72
N TYR A 374 13.91 -17.16 -0.81
CA TYR A 374 14.79 -17.19 0.34
C TYR A 374 15.74 -16.01 0.33
N PHE A 375 16.18 -15.59 1.50
CA PHE A 375 17.22 -14.59 1.63
C PHE A 375 18.43 -15.20 2.32
N SER A 376 19.59 -14.63 2.05
CA SER A 376 20.80 -14.92 2.81
C SER A 376 21.66 -13.69 2.98
N ASP A 377 22.36 -13.64 4.09
CA ASP A 377 23.47 -12.74 4.33
C ASP A 377 24.60 -13.50 5.02
N THR A 378 25.83 -13.23 4.59
CA THR A 378 27.04 -13.73 5.23
C THR A 378 27.84 -12.55 5.71
N PHE A 379 28.10 -12.49 7.00
CA PHE A 379 28.89 -11.42 7.59
C PHE A 379 30.03 -11.96 8.44
N ASP A 380 31.14 -11.22 8.39
CA ASP A 380 32.38 -11.59 9.07
C ASP A 380 32.27 -11.31 10.58
N SER A 381 32.83 -12.24 11.35
CA SER A 381 32.99 -12.30 12.81
C SER A 381 32.65 -11.04 13.62
N PRO A 382 31.42 -10.90 14.17
CA PRO A 382 31.23 -10.00 15.29
C PRO A 382 32.10 -10.45 16.47
N ALA A 383 32.82 -9.52 17.10
CA ALA A 383 33.34 -9.79 18.43
C ALA A 383 32.13 -9.86 19.37
N VAL A 384 32.02 -10.96 20.13
CA VAL A 384 30.92 -11.15 21.07
C VAL A 384 31.46 -11.14 22.49
N THR A 385 30.89 -10.25 23.30
CA THR A 385 31.17 -10.11 24.72
C THR A 385 30.02 -10.70 25.50
N ILE A 386 30.32 -11.69 26.34
CA ILE A 386 29.34 -12.34 27.20
C ILE A 386 29.62 -11.88 28.63
N THR A 387 28.64 -11.25 29.26
CA THR A 387 28.73 -10.79 30.64
C THR A 387 27.90 -11.68 31.55
N ALA A 388 28.52 -12.16 32.62
CA ALA A 388 27.93 -13.11 33.55
C ALA A 388 28.16 -12.70 35.01
N THR A 389 27.24 -13.11 35.88
CA THR A 389 27.37 -12.99 37.32
C THR A 389 27.85 -14.32 37.88
N VAL A 390 28.80 -14.27 38.81
CA VAL A 390 29.26 -15.44 39.57
C VAL A 390 28.71 -15.37 40.99
N LYS A 391 28.12 -16.47 41.47
CA LYS A 391 27.64 -16.59 42.85
C LYS A 391 28.08 -17.93 43.43
N THR A 392 28.18 -18.00 44.75
CA THR A 392 28.33 -19.26 45.47
C THR A 392 26.97 -19.70 46.01
N VAL A 393 26.50 -20.88 45.62
CA VAL A 393 25.26 -21.49 46.10
C VAL A 393 25.61 -22.86 46.67
N ASP A 394 25.29 -23.09 47.94
CA ASP A 394 25.58 -24.34 48.65
C ASP A 394 27.06 -24.79 48.57
N GLY A 395 27.98 -23.82 48.50
CA GLY A 395 29.42 -24.07 48.40
C GLY A 395 29.95 -24.29 46.98
N ASN A 396 29.08 -24.29 45.96
CA ASN A 396 29.44 -24.41 44.56
C ASN A 396 29.36 -23.07 43.83
N LEU A 397 30.28 -22.83 42.90
CA LEU A 397 30.20 -21.67 42.01
C LEU A 397 29.12 -21.89 40.95
N VAL A 398 28.28 -20.89 40.79
CA VAL A 398 27.22 -20.84 39.79
C VAL A 398 27.42 -19.58 38.97
N VAL A 399 27.51 -19.78 37.65
CA VAL A 399 27.61 -18.75 36.63
C VAL A 399 26.23 -18.55 36.02
N THR A 400 25.82 -17.29 35.92
CA THR A 400 24.60 -16.88 35.21
C THR A 400 24.98 -15.86 34.17
N ILE A 401 24.82 -16.19 32.89
CA ILE A 401 24.99 -15.25 31.79
C ILE A 401 23.85 -14.23 31.85
N ASN A 402 24.18 -12.96 32.00
CA ASN A 402 23.19 -11.88 32.08
C ASN A 402 22.94 -11.25 30.70
N GLU A 403 24.00 -11.13 29.90
CA GLU A 403 24.01 -10.35 28.67
C GLU A 403 25.01 -10.93 27.66
N ILE A 404 24.63 -10.90 26.39
CA ILE A 404 25.46 -11.23 25.23
C ILE A 404 25.39 -10.01 24.30
N ASP A 405 26.51 -9.32 24.19
CA ASP A 405 26.68 -8.16 23.31
C ASP A 405 27.47 -8.58 22.08
N ALA A 406 26.88 -8.47 20.90
CA ALA A 406 27.48 -8.87 19.63
C ALA A 406 27.60 -7.66 18.71
N ASP A 407 28.82 -7.26 18.35
CA ASP A 407 29.01 -6.15 17.41
C ASP A 407 28.82 -6.63 15.96
N ILE A 408 27.55 -6.73 15.54
CA ILE A 408 27.20 -7.17 14.19
C ILE A 408 27.56 -6.06 13.19
N PRO A 409 28.37 -6.35 12.14
CA PRO A 409 28.69 -5.37 11.11
C PRO A 409 27.46 -5.06 10.24
N GLN A 410 27.60 -4.14 9.29
CA GLN A 410 26.52 -3.83 8.36
C GLN A 410 26.13 -5.09 7.55
N LEU A 411 24.84 -5.40 7.55
CA LEU A 411 24.28 -6.56 6.87
C LEU A 411 24.07 -6.28 5.37
N HIS A 412 24.34 -7.29 4.54
CA HIS A 412 24.21 -7.27 3.09
C HIS A 412 23.22 -8.35 2.62
N VAL A 413 21.95 -8.16 2.93
CA VAL A 413 20.90 -9.13 2.57
C VAL A 413 20.74 -9.26 1.06
N ILE A 414 20.92 -10.48 0.56
CA ILE A 414 20.64 -10.87 -0.82
C ILE A 414 19.35 -11.70 -0.83
N LEU A 415 18.42 -11.30 -1.69
CA LEU A 415 17.15 -11.97 -1.95
C LEU A 415 17.29 -12.88 -3.16
N TYR A 416 16.84 -14.12 -3.01
CA TYR A 416 16.80 -15.13 -4.05
C TYR A 416 15.34 -15.48 -4.33
N PRO A 417 14.72 -14.84 -5.32
CA PRO A 417 13.32 -15.07 -5.65
C PRO A 417 13.11 -16.46 -6.26
N ASP A 418 11.97 -17.08 -5.94
CA ASP A 418 11.56 -18.35 -6.55
C ASP A 418 11.25 -18.18 -8.05
N ILE A 419 10.72 -17.00 -8.42
CA ILE A 419 10.35 -16.64 -9.79
C ILE A 419 10.96 -15.26 -10.12
N ALA A 420 11.66 -15.16 -11.25
CA ALA A 420 12.24 -13.91 -11.71
C ALA A 420 11.16 -12.89 -12.13
N SER A 421 11.26 -11.65 -11.63
CA SER A 421 10.38 -10.53 -11.97
C SER A 421 11.15 -9.20 -11.86
N ASP A 422 10.65 -8.16 -12.52
CA ASP A 422 11.21 -6.80 -12.41
C ASP A 422 11.08 -6.25 -10.97
N LEU A 423 9.99 -6.63 -10.26
CA LEU A 423 9.77 -6.27 -8.86
C LEU A 423 10.88 -6.80 -7.95
N ASN A 424 11.47 -7.96 -8.25
CA ASN A 424 12.56 -8.53 -7.46
C ASN A 424 13.78 -7.58 -7.42
N THR A 425 14.09 -6.95 -8.55
CA THR A 425 15.22 -6.01 -8.66
C THR A 425 14.95 -4.76 -7.82
N GLU A 426 13.73 -4.24 -7.88
CA GLU A 426 13.34 -3.05 -7.11
C GLU A 426 13.32 -3.34 -5.60
N VAL A 427 12.74 -4.46 -5.18
CA VAL A 427 12.76 -4.91 -3.78
C VAL A 427 14.18 -5.11 -3.29
N GLN A 428 15.04 -5.79 -4.06
CA GLN A 428 16.46 -5.99 -3.71
C GLN A 428 17.20 -4.65 -3.54
N ASN A 429 16.97 -3.69 -4.44
CA ASN A 429 17.56 -2.35 -4.35
C ASN A 429 17.06 -1.60 -3.12
N MET A 430 15.78 -1.72 -2.78
CA MET A 430 15.22 -1.06 -1.60
C MET A 430 15.72 -1.69 -0.30
N VAL A 431 15.83 -3.03 -0.23
CA VAL A 431 16.42 -3.72 0.91
C VAL A 431 17.88 -3.30 1.11
N ALA A 432 18.67 -3.21 0.02
CA ALA A 432 20.07 -2.80 0.10
C ALA A 432 20.26 -1.34 0.57
N ASN A 433 19.30 -0.47 0.31
CA ASN A 433 19.36 0.97 0.65
C ASN A 433 18.59 1.33 1.93
N ALA A 434 17.80 0.42 2.49
CA ALA A 434 16.98 0.67 3.67
C ALA A 434 17.81 0.55 4.96
N SER A 435 18.52 1.61 5.35
CA SER A 435 19.31 1.62 6.59
C SER A 435 18.49 1.25 7.83
N PHE A 436 17.20 1.60 7.85
CA PHE A 436 16.31 1.22 8.95
C PHE A 436 16.05 -0.29 9.01
N LEU A 437 15.90 -0.96 7.85
CA LEU A 437 15.72 -2.41 7.75
C LEU A 437 16.98 -3.13 8.18
N ILE A 438 18.14 -2.65 7.71
CA ILE A 438 19.45 -3.18 8.10
C ILE A 438 19.64 -3.07 9.62
N ASN A 439 19.30 -1.93 10.23
CA ASN A 439 19.35 -1.75 11.69
C ASN A 439 18.37 -2.66 12.44
N LEU A 440 17.16 -2.84 11.90
CA LEU A 440 16.16 -3.71 12.49
C LEU A 440 16.60 -5.19 12.46
N LEU A 441 17.19 -5.63 11.35
CA LEU A 441 17.77 -6.96 11.21
C LEU A 441 18.93 -7.18 12.18
N LYS A 442 19.83 -6.20 12.30
CA LYS A 442 20.91 -6.20 13.29
C LYS A 442 20.35 -6.39 14.71
N ASN A 443 19.38 -5.57 15.11
CA ASN A 443 18.76 -5.67 16.43
C ASN A 443 18.06 -7.03 16.67
N ASN A 444 17.47 -7.63 15.63
CA ASN A 444 16.81 -8.93 15.74
C ASN A 444 17.84 -10.07 15.87
N ILE A 445 18.96 -10.01 15.14
CA ILE A 445 20.08 -10.94 15.29
C ILE A 445 20.69 -10.83 16.69
N GLU A 446 20.97 -9.60 17.15
CA GLU A 446 21.48 -9.34 18.50
C GLU A 446 20.50 -9.81 19.59
N GLY A 447 19.21 -9.54 19.42
CA GLY A 447 18.16 -10.01 20.32
C GLY A 447 18.05 -11.53 20.37
N GLY A 448 18.17 -12.21 19.22
CA GLY A 448 18.19 -13.66 19.14
C GLY A 448 19.42 -14.27 19.85
N LEU A 449 20.61 -13.68 19.64
CA LEU A 449 21.84 -14.08 20.33
C LEU A 449 21.77 -13.81 21.84
N ASN A 450 21.12 -12.72 22.26
CA ASN A 450 20.95 -12.31 23.66
C ASN A 450 19.66 -12.86 24.32
N SER A 451 18.98 -13.79 23.66
CA SER A 451 17.75 -14.40 24.16
C SER A 451 17.98 -15.18 25.46
N ASP A 452 16.96 -15.27 26.31
CA ASP A 452 17.04 -16.01 27.57
C ASP A 452 17.38 -17.49 27.35
N ASP A 453 16.91 -18.09 26.26
CA ASP A 453 17.25 -19.48 25.91
C ASP A 453 18.75 -19.66 25.66
N VAL A 454 19.38 -18.77 24.88
CA VAL A 454 20.83 -18.81 24.63
C VAL A 454 21.61 -18.55 25.91
N LYS A 455 21.20 -17.57 26.73
CA LYS A 455 21.87 -17.24 28.00
C LYS A 455 21.76 -18.37 29.03
N ASN A 456 20.57 -18.92 29.22
CA ASN A 456 20.33 -20.05 30.13
C ASN A 456 21.15 -21.26 29.68
N TYR A 457 21.14 -21.52 28.38
CA TYR A 457 21.92 -22.61 27.81
C TYR A 457 23.42 -22.49 28.06
N LEU A 458 24.02 -21.33 27.76
CA LEU A 458 25.43 -21.09 27.99
C LEU A 458 25.78 -21.12 29.48
N SER A 459 24.88 -20.62 30.35
CA SER A 459 25.01 -20.74 31.80
C SER A 459 25.11 -22.20 32.24
N ASP A 460 24.19 -23.04 31.74
CA ASP A 460 24.18 -24.47 32.06
C ASP A 460 25.44 -25.18 31.58
N ARG A 461 25.97 -24.85 30.39
CA ARG A 461 27.23 -25.43 29.90
C ARG A 461 28.39 -25.05 30.80
N PHE A 462 28.47 -23.78 31.20
CA PHE A 462 29.53 -23.29 32.07
C PHE A 462 29.46 -23.96 33.45
N ASN A 463 28.26 -24.09 34.02
CA ASN A 463 28.05 -24.73 35.32
C ASN A 463 28.39 -26.22 35.29
N GLN A 464 28.05 -26.94 34.23
CA GLN A 464 28.47 -28.35 34.08
C GLN A 464 29.99 -28.49 33.98
N ALA A 465 30.67 -27.58 33.27
CA ALA A 465 32.12 -27.59 33.22
C ALA A 465 32.76 -27.32 34.60
N ILE A 466 32.11 -26.52 35.45
CA ILE A 466 32.50 -26.30 36.85
C ILE A 466 32.28 -27.56 37.68
N GLU A 467 31.10 -28.17 37.64
CA GLU A 467 30.75 -29.36 38.42
C GLU A 467 31.78 -30.48 38.21
N GLU A 468 32.11 -30.78 36.96
CA GLU A 468 33.09 -31.83 36.66
C GLU A 468 34.51 -31.54 37.18
N ILE A 469 34.86 -30.29 37.52
CA ILE A 469 36.20 -30.01 38.07
C ILE A 469 36.34 -30.70 39.42
N PHE A 470 35.22 -30.87 40.12
CA PHE A 470 35.15 -31.41 41.47
C PHE A 470 34.82 -32.91 41.52
N GLY A 471 34.46 -33.52 40.39
CA GLY A 471 34.10 -34.94 40.27
C GLY A 471 32.61 -35.13 40.34
#